data_AF-A0A3D9H2C8-F1
#
_entry.id   AF-A0A3D9H2C8-F1
#
_cell.length_a   1.000
_cell.length_b   1.000
_cell.length_c   1.000
_cell.angle_alpha   90.00
_cell.angle_beta   90.00
_cell.angle_gamma   90.00
#
_symmetry.space_group_name_H-M   'P 1'
#
loop_
_entity.id
_entity.type
_entity.pdbx_description
1 polymer ?
#
loop_
_entity_poly.entity_id
_entity_poly.type
_entity_poly.pdbx_seq_one_letter_code
_entity_poly.pdbx_strand_id
1 'polypeptide(L)'
;MTKSIKNLQPNIVDVSNLRKRVETMSKIEKTMVTFRFPFSIGDSEISYPPGTYWIETDYELLAGISFPVYRRKKVLLHMANASENIAMGMTLIVEPHLMDDAIDRDNAVVARM
;
A
#
# COMPACT_ATOMS: atom_id res chain seq x y z
N MET A 1 -49.21 36.76 -23.30
CA MET A 1 -48.40 36.81 -22.04
C MET A 1 -48.73 35.51 -21.31
N THR A 2 -47.83 34.61 -20.93
CA THR A 2 -46.42 34.71 -20.54
C THR A 2 -45.77 33.33 -20.74
N LYS A 3 -44.56 33.27 -21.32
CA LYS A 3 -43.80 32.01 -21.51
C LYS A 3 -43.31 31.50 -20.15
N SER A 4 -43.65 30.27 -19.80
CA SER A 4 -43.13 29.59 -18.61
C SER A 4 -41.69 29.14 -18.87
N ILE A 5 -40.76 29.65 -18.07
CA ILE A 5 -39.32 29.39 -18.15
C ILE A 5 -39.10 27.96 -17.67
N LYS A 6 -38.65 27.07 -18.56
CA LYS A 6 -38.22 25.72 -18.18
C LYS A 6 -37.02 25.85 -17.26
N ASN A 7 -37.19 25.39 -16.03
CA ASN A 7 -36.19 25.35 -14.97
C ASN A 7 -34.89 24.73 -15.49
N LEU A 8 -33.82 25.54 -15.47
CA LEU A 8 -32.45 25.07 -15.54
C LEU A 8 -32.22 24.17 -14.31
N GLN A 9 -32.00 22.88 -14.54
CA GLN A 9 -31.49 22.01 -13.49
C GLN A 9 -30.09 22.50 -13.10
N PRO A 10 -29.76 22.61 -11.80
CA PRO A 10 -28.41 22.96 -11.40
C PRO A 10 -27.47 21.86 -11.92
N ASN A 11 -26.44 22.30 -12.64
CA ASN A 11 -25.38 21.44 -13.13
C ASN A 11 -24.61 20.91 -11.90
N ILE A 12 -25.10 19.80 -11.33
CA ILE A 12 -24.43 19.06 -10.26
C ILE A 12 -23.24 18.40 -10.94
N VAL A 13 -22.11 19.12 -10.95
CA VAL A 13 -20.82 18.53 -11.29
C VAL A 13 -20.56 17.47 -10.22
N ASP A 14 -20.62 16.21 -10.64
CA ASP A 14 -20.25 15.08 -9.82
C ASP A 14 -18.75 15.14 -9.47
N VAL A 15 -18.45 15.74 -8.31
CA VAL A 15 -17.10 15.85 -7.76
C VAL A 15 -16.47 14.49 -7.42
N SER A 16 -17.24 13.39 -7.42
CA SER A 16 -16.67 12.05 -7.25
C SER A 16 -15.84 11.63 -8.46
N ASN A 17 -16.15 12.16 -9.65
CA ASN A 17 -15.32 11.98 -10.85
C ASN A 17 -14.09 12.90 -10.88
N LEU A 18 -14.06 13.97 -10.07
CA LEU A 18 -12.87 14.81 -9.92
C LEU A 18 -11.83 14.13 -9.01
N ARG A 19 -12.28 13.41 -7.97
CA ARG A 19 -11.40 12.57 -7.15
C ARG A 19 -10.71 11.47 -7.98
N LYS A 20 -11.46 10.83 -8.89
CA LYS A 20 -10.91 9.82 -9.82
C LYS A 20 -9.84 10.35 -10.78
N ARG A 21 -9.86 11.64 -11.14
CA ARG A 21 -8.91 12.24 -12.10
C ARG A 21 -7.63 12.79 -11.46
N VAL A 22 -7.61 12.98 -10.13
CA VAL A 22 -6.40 13.34 -9.39
C VAL A 22 -5.69 12.09 -8.84
N GLU A 23 -6.41 10.97 -8.69
CA GLU A 23 -5.87 9.64 -8.33
C GLU A 23 -5.11 8.92 -9.45
N THR A 24 -4.99 9.48 -10.66
CA THR A 24 -4.60 8.75 -11.88
C THR A 24 -3.10 8.42 -12.03
N MET A 25 -2.24 8.67 -11.04
CA MET A 25 -0.80 8.37 -11.18
C MET A 25 -0.21 7.58 -9.99
N SER A 26 -1.05 6.86 -9.24
CA SER A 26 -0.59 5.94 -8.20
C SER A 26 -1.12 4.53 -8.44
N LYS A 27 -0.31 3.51 -8.14
CA LYS A 27 -0.68 2.09 -8.23
C LYS A 27 -0.50 1.48 -6.85
N ILE A 28 -1.43 0.61 -6.44
CA ILE A 28 -1.31 -0.18 -5.20
C ILE A 28 -1.17 -1.64 -5.61
N GLU A 29 -0.22 -2.34 -5.01
CA GLU A 29 -0.04 -3.79 -5.19
C GLU A 29 -0.15 -4.50 -3.86
N LYS A 30 -0.93 -5.59 -3.81
CA LYS A 30 -1.07 -6.42 -2.61
C LYS A 30 -0.40 -7.77 -2.86
N THR A 31 0.44 -8.18 -1.93
CA THR A 31 1.22 -9.41 -2.01
C THR A 31 1.30 -10.06 -0.63
N MET A 32 1.54 -11.38 -0.60
CA MET A 32 1.80 -12.12 0.63
C MET A 32 3.28 -12.49 0.67
N VAL A 33 3.94 -12.17 1.78
CA VAL A 33 5.35 -12.52 2.03
C VAL A 33 5.42 -13.42 3.25
N THR A 34 6.19 -14.50 3.15
CA THR A 34 6.40 -15.44 4.25
C THR A 34 7.80 -15.28 4.81
N PHE A 35 7.89 -14.90 6.09
CA PHE A 35 9.11 -14.93 6.88
C PHE A 35 9.21 -16.27 7.58
N ARG A 36 10.31 -16.99 7.37
CA ARG A 36 10.55 -18.32 7.98
C ARG A 36 11.16 -18.20 9.36
N PHE A 37 11.79 -17.08 9.65
CA PHE A 37 12.39 -16.79 10.94
C PHE A 37 11.82 -15.50 11.55
N PRO A 38 11.96 -15.31 12.88
CA PRO A 38 11.72 -14.01 13.48
C PRO A 38 12.54 -12.93 12.76
N PHE A 39 11.91 -11.79 12.48
CA PHE A 39 12.52 -10.72 11.70
C PHE A 39 12.32 -9.36 12.36
N SER A 40 13.18 -8.40 12.04
CA SER A 40 13.08 -6.99 12.44
C SER A 40 13.00 -6.10 11.20
N ILE A 41 12.50 -4.88 11.33
CA ILE A 41 12.43 -3.90 10.23
C ILE A 41 13.43 -2.78 10.52
N GLY A 42 14.42 -2.61 9.64
CA GLY A 42 15.57 -1.72 9.90
C GLY A 42 16.28 -2.07 11.21
N ASP A 43 16.68 -1.04 11.95
CA ASP A 43 17.37 -1.16 13.24
C ASP A 43 16.40 -1.25 14.44
N SER A 44 15.14 -1.63 14.21
CA SER A 44 14.16 -1.75 15.29
C SER A 44 14.56 -2.87 16.27
N GLU A 45 14.53 -2.57 17.56
CA GLU A 45 14.65 -3.58 18.62
C GLU A 45 13.44 -4.54 18.67
N ILE A 46 12.36 -4.18 17.98
CA ILE A 46 11.16 -5.02 17.87
C ILE A 46 11.43 -6.16 16.89
N SER A 47 11.29 -7.39 17.39
CA SER A 47 11.24 -8.59 16.55
C SER A 47 9.81 -9.04 16.35
N TYR A 48 9.44 -9.26 15.09
CA TYR A 48 8.18 -9.84 14.66
C TYR A 48 8.31 -11.38 14.53
N PRO A 49 7.23 -12.13 14.79
CA PRO A 49 7.28 -13.59 14.68
C PRO A 49 7.40 -14.04 13.21
N PRO A 50 7.88 -15.27 12.96
CA PRO A 50 7.77 -15.86 11.62
C PRO A 50 6.29 -16.05 11.25
N GLY A 51 6.00 -16.00 9.96
CA GLY A 51 4.65 -16.14 9.45
C GLY A 51 4.45 -15.53 8.07
N THR A 52 3.23 -15.66 7.56
CA THR A 52 2.82 -15.04 6.30
C THR A 52 2.07 -13.75 6.56
N TYR A 53 2.55 -12.67 5.94
CA TYR A 53 2.05 -11.32 6.14
C TYR A 53 1.52 -10.76 4.84
N TRP A 54 0.44 -9.98 4.95
CA TRP A 54 -0.05 -9.15 3.86
C TRP A 54 0.80 -7.89 3.75
N ILE A 55 1.22 -7.59 2.54
CA ILE A 55 1.98 -6.40 2.21
C ILE A 55 1.25 -5.61 1.13
N GLU A 56 1.02 -4.32 1.37
CA GLU A 56 0.58 -3.38 0.35
C GLU A 56 1.73 -2.45 -0.02
N THR A 57 2.05 -2.37 -1.31
CA THR A 57 3.06 -1.45 -1.82
C THR A 57 2.38 -0.34 -2.60
N ASP A 58 2.58 0.90 -2.15
CA ASP A 58 2.14 2.08 -2.86
C ASP A 58 3.23 2.51 -3.85
N TYR A 59 2.84 2.64 -5.10
CA TYR A 59 3.67 3.11 -6.19
C TYR A 59 3.21 4.49 -6.64
N GLU A 60 4.20 5.32 -6.93
CA GLU A 60 4.02 6.64 -7.53
C GLU A 60 4.57 6.60 -8.96
N LEU A 61 3.77 7.04 -9.92
CA LEU A 61 4.23 7.21 -11.31
C LEU A 61 5.11 8.46 -11.40
N LEU A 62 6.33 8.28 -11.88
CA LEU A 62 7.26 9.35 -12.14
C LEU A 62 6.86 10.07 -13.43
N ALA A 63 6.30 11.28 -13.29
CA ALA A 63 5.96 12.13 -14.42
C ALA A 63 7.22 12.69 -15.10
N GLY A 64 7.14 12.99 -16.40
CA GLY A 64 8.23 13.64 -17.15
C GLY A 64 9.25 12.69 -17.76
N ILE A 65 9.02 11.37 -17.69
CA ILE A 65 9.81 10.35 -18.40
C ILE A 65 9.01 9.87 -19.62
N SER A 66 9.69 9.52 -20.72
CA SER A 66 9.07 9.12 -22.00
C SER A 66 8.28 7.81 -21.95
N PHE A 67 8.23 7.13 -20.80
CA PHE A 67 7.48 5.89 -20.56
C PHE A 67 7.04 5.83 -19.09
N PRO A 68 5.95 5.13 -18.76
CA PRO A 68 5.44 5.07 -17.39
C PRO A 68 6.41 4.29 -16.49
N VAL A 69 7.04 4.98 -15.55
CA VAL A 69 7.92 4.39 -14.52
C VAL A 69 7.30 4.57 -13.15
N TYR A 70 7.12 3.47 -12.43
CA TYR A 70 6.60 3.48 -11.08
C TYR A 70 7.74 3.33 -10.06
N ARG A 71 7.78 4.20 -9.06
CA ARG A 71 8.67 4.07 -7.90
C ARG A 71 7.86 3.63 -6.68
N ARG A 72 8.39 2.68 -5.91
CA ARG A 72 7.84 2.31 -4.59
C ARG A 72 7.96 3.52 -3.66
N LYS A 73 6.85 3.95 -3.09
CA LYS A 73 6.76 5.11 -2.20
C LYS A 73 6.71 4.70 -0.74
N LYS A 74 5.94 3.67 -0.41
CA LYS A 74 5.85 3.09 0.93
C LYS A 74 5.35 1.66 0.86
N VAL A 75 5.62 0.93 1.92
CA VAL A 75 5.11 -0.42 2.14
C VAL A 75 4.25 -0.42 3.41
N LEU A 76 3.08 -1.03 3.35
CA LEU A 76 2.24 -1.30 4.51
C LEU A 76 2.33 -2.79 4.85
N LEU A 77 2.84 -3.10 6.03
CA LEU A 77 2.86 -4.45 6.56
C LEU A 77 1.64 -4.65 7.47
N HIS A 78 0.72 -5.51 7.07
CA HIS A 78 -0.46 -5.83 7.87
C HIS A 78 -0.18 -7.05 8.75
N MET A 79 -0.22 -6.83 10.06
CA MET A 79 -0.10 -7.89 11.05
C MET A 79 -1.50 -8.38 11.38
N ALA A 80 -1.81 -9.61 10.95
CA ALA A 80 -2.94 -10.34 11.50
C ALA A 80 -2.59 -10.74 12.92
N ASN A 81 -3.46 -10.42 13.86
CA ASN A 81 -3.37 -10.88 15.24
C ASN A 81 -3.22 -12.40 15.19
N ALA A 82 -2.17 -12.97 15.80
CA ALA A 82 -2.01 -14.42 15.94
C ALA A 82 -3.08 -15.07 16.84
N SER A 83 -4.18 -14.36 17.14
CA SER A 83 -5.35 -14.87 17.85
C SER A 83 -6.60 -14.58 17.01
N GLU A 84 -7.48 -15.57 16.95
CA GLU A 84 -8.70 -15.65 16.13
C GLU A 84 -9.78 -14.59 16.45
N ASN A 85 -9.44 -13.50 17.12
CA ASN A 85 -10.37 -12.42 17.44
C ASN A 85 -10.02 -11.17 16.64
N ILE A 86 -10.89 -10.92 15.65
CA ILE A 86 -10.94 -9.74 14.79
C ILE A 86 -11.18 -8.50 15.65
N ALA A 87 -10.11 -7.89 16.14
CA ALA A 87 -10.15 -6.54 16.68
C ALA A 87 -8.75 -5.90 16.53
N MET A 88 -8.64 -5.07 15.50
CA MET A 88 -7.53 -4.16 15.21
C MET A 88 -6.20 -4.80 14.77
N GLY A 89 -6.15 -5.24 13.50
CA GLY A 89 -4.89 -5.56 12.84
C GLY A 89 -3.98 -4.34 12.82
N MET A 90 -2.77 -4.49 13.38
CA MET A 90 -1.79 -3.41 13.38
C MET A 90 -1.15 -3.31 11.98
N THR A 91 -1.12 -2.10 11.42
CA THR A 91 -0.47 -1.84 10.14
C THR A 91 0.78 -0.99 10.39
N LEU A 92 1.93 -1.47 9.92
CA LEU A 92 3.19 -0.74 9.99
C LEU A 92 3.45 -0.07 8.64
N ILE A 93 3.81 1.22 8.68
CA ILE A 93 4.32 1.94 7.52
C ILE A 93 5.83 1.73 7.51
N VAL A 94 6.33 1.15 6.43
CA VAL A 94 7.72 0.74 6.26
C VAL A 94 8.29 1.36 5.00
N GLU A 95 9.52 1.86 5.08
CA GLU A 95 10.28 2.30 3.91
C GLU A 95 10.58 1.09 3.01
N PRO A 96 10.39 1.19 1.67
CA PRO A 96 10.48 0.02 0.79
C PRO A 96 11.80 -0.77 0.91
N HIS A 97 12.93 -0.07 1.05
CA HIS A 97 14.24 -0.71 1.15
C HIS A 97 14.41 -1.50 2.46
N LEU A 98 13.83 -1.03 3.57
CA LEU A 98 13.89 -1.76 4.85
C LEU A 98 13.09 -3.08 4.80
N MET A 99 12.03 -3.13 3.98
CA MET A 99 11.30 -4.37 3.72
C MET A 99 12.13 -5.33 2.87
N ASP A 100 12.79 -4.83 1.82
CA ASP A 100 13.69 -5.62 0.99
C ASP A 100 14.82 -6.23 1.84
N ASP A 101 15.46 -5.43 2.69
CA ASP A 101 16.53 -5.87 3.60
C ASP A 101 16.05 -6.96 4.58
N ALA A 102 14.80 -6.91 5.04
CA ALA A 102 14.23 -7.93 5.90
C ALA A 102 14.01 -9.25 5.16
N ILE A 103 13.49 -9.18 3.92
CA ILE A 103 13.28 -10.34 3.06
C ILE A 103 14.63 -10.99 2.70
N ASP A 104 15.63 -10.18 2.36
CA ASP A 104 16.97 -10.65 2.00
C ASP A 104 17.66 -11.32 3.19
N ARG A 105 17.49 -10.78 4.41
CA ARG A 105 18.00 -11.43 5.63
C ARG A 105 17.35 -12.80 5.87
N ASP A 106 16.02 -12.91 5.76
CA ASP A 106 15.34 -14.21 5.92
C ASP A 106 15.80 -15.23 4.87
N ASN A 107 15.94 -14.80 3.62
CA ASN A 107 16.48 -15.61 2.53
C ASN A 107 17.93 -16.06 2.77
N ALA A 108 18.77 -15.17 3.26
CA ALA A 108 20.16 -15.47 3.56
C ALA A 108 20.31 -16.48 4.72
N VAL A 109 19.41 -16.47 5.71
CA VAL A 109 19.39 -17.47 6.77
C VAL A 109 19.06 -18.85 6.19
N VAL A 110 18.05 -18.96 5.32
CA VAL A 110 17.73 -20.24 4.68
C VAL A 110 18.87 -20.76 3.81
N ALA A 111 19.56 -19.89 3.06
CA ALA A 111 20.66 -20.32 2.20
C ALA A 111 21.88 -20.86 2.97
N ARG A 112 21.97 -20.61 4.29
CA ARG A 112 23.07 -21.07 5.15
C ARG A 112 22.78 -22.38 5.89
N MET A 113 21.54 -22.88 5.82
CA MET A 113 21.12 -24.14 6.41
C MET A 113 21.20 -25.27 5.38
#